data_AF-B8KQB1-F1
#
_entry.id   AF-B8KQB1-F1
#
_cell.length_a   1.000
_cell.length_b   1.000
_cell.length_c   1.000
_cell.angle_alpha   90.00
_cell.angle_beta   90.00
_cell.angle_gamma   90.00
#
_symmetry.space_group_name_H-M   'P 1'
#
loop_
_entity.id
_entity.type
_entity.pdbx_description
1 polymer ?
#
loop_
_entity_poly.entity_id
_entity_poly.type
_entity_poly.pdbx_seq_one_letter_code
_entity_poly.pdbx_strand_id
1 'polypeptide(L)'
;MRLWLPDGVVVVGADITPGSHGSAIYADSTSLGGAEAMFQFMCDINREFVESQTDTYRDIFAQLLASDAERMLFHCSAGKDRTGFAVAVLQMALGVAPQDIDADYLLSRNYYLPAEQLPRVRKKYPVDHLSDAQLLPMMQAERDYLHSAIEAMDRLYGDRNSYLRDGLGLGEQERRELRRRFMLRE
;
A
#
# COMPACT_ATOMS: atom_id res chain seq x y z
N MET A 1 -2.69 15.74 13.69
CA MET A 1 -1.95 14.90 14.67
C MET A 1 -0.48 15.21 14.49
N ARG A 2 0.18 15.92 15.42
CA ARG A 2 1.63 16.06 15.39
C ARG A 2 2.20 14.72 15.85
N LEU A 3 2.78 13.95 14.94
CA LEU A 3 3.62 12.81 15.32
C LEU A 3 4.76 13.40 16.14
N TRP A 4 4.93 12.94 17.39
CA TRP A 4 6.09 13.30 18.19
C TRP A 4 7.26 12.48 17.67
N LEU A 5 7.86 12.96 16.58
CA LEU A 5 9.00 12.34 15.95
C LEU A 5 10.26 12.78 16.70
N PRO A 6 11.20 11.86 16.97
CA PRO A 6 12.51 12.22 17.49
C PRO A 6 13.20 13.28 16.63
N ASP A 7 14.10 14.05 17.24
CA ASP A 7 14.93 15.00 16.50
C ASP A 7 15.75 14.27 15.42
N GLY A 8 15.88 14.90 14.25
CA GLY A 8 16.60 14.35 13.10
C GLY A 8 15.77 13.44 12.18
N VAL A 9 14.49 13.20 12.47
CA VAL A 9 13.62 12.49 11.52
C VAL A 9 13.33 13.36 10.29
N VAL A 10 13.78 12.90 9.13
CA VAL A 10 13.42 13.49 7.83
C VAL A 10 12.06 12.93 7.41
N VAL A 11 11.11 13.83 7.18
CA VAL A 11 9.78 13.47 6.69
C VAL A 11 9.71 13.69 5.19
N VAL A 12 9.42 12.61 4.46
CA VAL A 12 9.16 12.63 3.03
C VAL A 12 7.67 12.43 2.80
N GLY A 13 7.02 13.39 2.16
CA GLY A 13 5.63 13.26 1.70
C GLY A 13 5.58 12.57 0.34
N ALA A 14 4.68 11.61 0.17
CA ALA A 14 4.37 11.00 -1.10
C ALA A 14 2.85 10.95 -1.27
N ASP A 15 2.33 11.73 -2.21
CA ASP A 15 0.90 11.93 -2.40
C ASP A 15 0.29 10.80 -3.23
N ILE A 16 0.14 9.64 -2.60
CA ILE A 16 -0.61 8.53 -3.19
C ILE A 16 -2.09 8.79 -2.93
N THR A 17 -2.81 9.17 -3.99
CA THR A 17 -4.25 9.39 -3.98
C THR A 17 -4.95 8.21 -4.65
N PRO A 18 -5.49 7.26 -3.88
CA PRO A 18 -6.33 6.21 -4.44
C PRO A 18 -7.62 6.82 -5.00
N GLY A 19 -8.03 6.39 -6.18
CA GLY A 19 -9.31 6.73 -6.80
C GLY A 19 -9.31 8.01 -7.65
N SER A 20 -8.15 8.41 -8.18
CA SER A 20 -7.97 9.59 -9.04
C SER A 20 -8.62 9.47 -10.44
N HIS A 21 -9.15 8.30 -10.80
CA HIS A 21 -9.96 8.10 -12.02
C HIS A 21 -11.47 7.99 -11.77
N GLY A 22 -11.96 8.30 -10.57
CA GLY A 22 -13.40 8.42 -10.30
C GLY A 22 -13.86 7.56 -9.14
N SER A 23 -13.28 7.77 -7.95
CA SER A 23 -13.66 7.05 -6.74
C SER A 23 -15.17 7.00 -6.51
N ALA A 24 -15.73 5.80 -6.60
CA ALA A 24 -17.09 5.47 -6.18
C ALA A 24 -17.40 5.86 -4.72
N ILE A 25 -16.39 5.99 -3.85
CA ILE A 25 -16.58 6.51 -2.48
C ILE A 25 -16.86 8.02 -2.44
N TYR A 26 -16.32 8.83 -3.37
CA TYR A 26 -16.51 10.29 -3.37
C TYR A 26 -17.51 10.78 -4.41
N ALA A 27 -17.59 10.13 -5.58
CA ALA A 27 -18.46 10.55 -6.67
C ALA A 27 -19.87 9.96 -6.58
N ASP A 28 -20.03 8.76 -6.02
CA ASP A 28 -21.35 8.12 -5.93
C ASP A 28 -21.38 7.04 -4.84
N SER A 29 -21.15 7.43 -3.59
CA SER A 29 -21.25 6.51 -2.45
C SER A 29 -22.59 5.77 -2.42
N THR A 30 -23.63 6.40 -2.98
CA THR A 30 -24.97 5.87 -3.29
C THR A 30 -25.00 4.65 -4.24
N SER A 31 -23.89 4.31 -4.93
CA SER A 31 -23.78 3.19 -5.88
C SER A 31 -23.07 1.95 -5.34
N LEU A 32 -22.39 2.02 -4.18
CA LEU A 32 -21.72 0.86 -3.61
C LEU A 32 -22.77 -0.12 -3.07
N GLY A 33 -23.09 -1.14 -3.88
CA GLY A 33 -24.12 -2.17 -3.65
C GLY A 33 -23.85 -3.15 -2.50
N GLY A 34 -23.12 -2.73 -1.47
CA GLY A 34 -22.84 -3.51 -0.26
C GLY A 34 -21.40 -3.98 -0.11
N ALA A 35 -21.20 -5.00 0.73
CA ALA A 35 -19.86 -5.46 1.14
C ALA A 35 -19.03 -5.93 -0.06
N GLU A 36 -19.63 -6.65 -1.00
CA GLU A 36 -18.95 -7.12 -2.21
C GLU A 36 -18.45 -5.95 -3.08
N ALA A 37 -19.29 -4.94 -3.29
CA ALA A 37 -18.89 -3.75 -4.03
C ALA A 37 -17.75 -2.99 -3.32
N MET A 38 -17.79 -2.92 -1.98
CA MET A 38 -16.70 -2.32 -1.19
C MET A 38 -15.41 -3.15 -1.30
N PHE A 39 -15.51 -4.48 -1.29
CA PHE A 39 -14.36 -5.36 -1.47
C PHE A 39 -13.72 -5.16 -2.85
N GLN A 40 -14.52 -5.17 -3.92
CA GLN A 40 -14.03 -4.95 -5.27
C GLN A 40 -13.42 -3.55 -5.42
N PHE A 41 -14.02 -2.54 -4.80
CA PHE A 41 -13.47 -1.19 -4.76
C PHE A 41 -12.08 -1.15 -4.10
N MET A 42 -11.85 -1.92 -3.03
CA MET A 42 -10.53 -2.02 -2.40
C MET A 42 -9.52 -2.76 -3.27
N CYS A 43 -9.93 -3.79 -4.02
CA CYS A 43 -9.10 -4.42 -5.06
C CYS A 43 -8.68 -3.42 -6.14
N ASP A 44 -9.64 -2.61 -6.63
CA ASP A 44 -9.39 -1.61 -7.68
C ASP A 44 -8.41 -0.53 -7.20
N ILE A 45 -8.55 -0.04 -5.96
CA ILE A 45 -7.58 0.86 -5.33
C ILE A 45 -6.16 0.28 -5.36
N ASN A 46 -6.01 -1.00 -5.02
CA ASN A 46 -4.68 -1.61 -4.97
C ASN A 46 -4.11 -1.83 -6.38
N ARG A 47 -4.97 -2.11 -7.37
CA ARG A 47 -4.58 -2.16 -8.78
C ARG A 47 -4.02 -0.81 -9.26
N GLU A 48 -4.69 0.28 -8.88
CA GLU A 48 -4.27 1.64 -9.24
C GLU A 48 -2.87 2.01 -8.72
N PHE A 49 -2.38 1.36 -7.64
CA PHE A 49 -1.02 1.57 -7.16
C PHE A 49 0.03 1.28 -8.24
N VAL A 50 -0.25 0.33 -9.12
CA VAL A 50 0.59 0.01 -10.28
C VAL A 50 0.16 0.81 -11.51
N GLU A 51 -1.15 0.87 -11.80
CA GLU A 51 -1.63 1.46 -13.05
C GLU A 51 -1.40 2.97 -13.15
N SER A 52 -1.50 3.71 -12.04
CA SER A 52 -1.46 5.18 -12.04
C SER A 52 -0.54 5.80 -11.00
N GLN A 53 -0.06 5.04 -10.01
CA GLN A 53 0.78 5.57 -8.92
C GLN A 53 2.23 5.09 -8.99
N THR A 54 2.62 4.37 -10.04
CA THR A 54 3.97 3.81 -10.18
C THR A 54 5.06 4.86 -10.06
N ASP A 55 4.89 6.04 -10.65
CA ASP A 55 5.88 7.12 -10.54
C ASP A 55 6.02 7.65 -9.11
N THR A 56 4.93 7.70 -8.33
CA THR A 56 5.00 8.08 -6.92
C THR A 56 5.76 7.03 -6.10
N TYR A 57 5.53 5.74 -6.35
CA TYR A 57 6.30 4.69 -5.70
C TYR A 57 7.76 4.68 -6.15
N ARG A 58 8.04 4.94 -7.43
CA ARG A 58 9.41 5.13 -7.95
C ARG A 58 10.13 6.23 -7.17
N ASP A 59 9.50 7.38 -6.96
CA ASP A 59 10.08 8.49 -6.21
C ASP A 59 10.32 8.14 -4.73
N ILE A 60 9.41 7.39 -4.11
CA ILE A 60 9.61 6.87 -2.74
C ILE A 60 10.89 6.02 -2.66
N PHE A 61 11.08 5.08 -3.59
CA PHE A 61 12.25 4.21 -3.58
C PHE A 61 13.54 4.93 -3.99
N ALA A 62 13.47 5.88 -4.92
CA ALA A 62 14.60 6.74 -5.27
C ALA A 62 15.08 7.54 -4.04
N GLN A 63 14.16 8.12 -3.28
CA GLN A 63 14.48 8.84 -2.05
C GLN A 63 15.03 7.92 -0.96
N LEU A 64 14.50 6.70 -0.84
CA LEU A 64 15.05 5.69 0.06
C LEU A 64 16.52 5.39 -0.28
N LEU A 65 16.83 5.15 -1.55
CA LEU A 65 18.19 4.84 -2.01
C LEU A 65 19.14 6.02 -1.83
N ALA A 66 18.66 7.25 -2.05
CA ALA A 66 19.43 8.48 -1.86
C ALA A 66 19.62 8.86 -0.39
N SER A 67 18.85 8.29 0.54
CA SER A 67 18.95 8.56 1.97
C SER A 67 20.08 7.75 2.61
N ASP A 68 20.81 8.38 3.54
CA ASP A 68 21.76 7.72 4.44
C ASP A 68 21.10 7.18 5.73
N ALA A 69 19.77 7.21 5.82
CA ALA A 69 19.06 6.74 7.00
C ALA A 69 19.20 5.22 7.20
N GLU A 70 19.68 4.82 8.37
CA GLU A 70 19.76 3.41 8.77
C GLU A 70 18.40 2.79 9.14
N ARG A 71 17.42 3.64 9.47
CA ARG A 71 16.09 3.24 9.93
C ARG A 71 15.05 4.05 9.20
N MET A 72 13.95 3.41 8.84
CA MET A 72 12.88 4.01 8.09
C MET A 72 11.51 3.57 8.60
N LEU A 73 10.53 4.43 8.40
CA LEU A 73 9.13 4.16 8.71
C LEU A 73 8.28 4.53 7.50
N PHE A 74 7.68 3.53 6.87
CA PHE A 74 6.56 3.76 5.95
C PHE A 74 5.27 3.89 6.75
N HIS A 75 4.48 4.92 6.47
CA HIS A 75 3.14 5.03 7.05
C HIS A 75 2.17 5.69 6.07
N CYS A 76 0.88 5.48 6.30
CA CYS A 76 -0.19 6.22 5.65
C CYS A 76 -1.22 6.62 6.71
N SER A 77 -2.51 6.70 6.35
CA SER A 77 -3.56 6.98 7.33
C SER A 77 -3.90 5.80 8.23
N ALA A 78 -3.89 4.58 7.70
CA ALA A 78 -4.29 3.36 8.41
C ALA A 78 -3.14 2.35 8.57
N GLY A 79 -2.02 2.55 7.86
CA GLY A 79 -0.89 1.61 7.83
C GLY A 79 -1.14 0.32 7.03
N LYS A 80 -2.26 0.19 6.32
CA LYS A 80 -2.67 -1.03 5.61
C LYS A 80 -2.30 -1.04 4.13
N ASP A 81 -3.08 -0.38 3.29
CA ASP A 81 -3.06 -0.63 1.84
C ASP A 81 -1.85 0.01 1.15
N ARG A 82 -1.73 1.35 1.19
CA ARG A 82 -0.58 2.08 0.60
C ARG A 82 0.75 1.72 1.27
N THR A 83 0.73 1.57 2.59
CA THR A 83 1.92 1.16 3.37
C THR A 83 2.29 -0.28 3.06
N GLY A 84 1.32 -1.20 3.09
CA GLY A 84 1.52 -2.62 2.82
C GLY A 84 2.00 -2.86 1.40
N PHE A 85 1.51 -2.12 0.41
CA PHE A 85 2.04 -2.20 -0.95
C PHE A 85 3.51 -1.75 -1.04
N ALA A 86 3.87 -0.60 -0.44
CA ALA A 86 5.27 -0.15 -0.41
C ALA A 86 6.19 -1.18 0.29
N VAL A 87 5.74 -1.75 1.41
CA VAL A 87 6.48 -2.78 2.15
C VAL A 87 6.59 -4.06 1.34
N ALA A 88 5.52 -4.52 0.69
CA ALA A 88 5.52 -5.71 -0.15
C ALA A 88 6.49 -5.54 -1.33
N VAL A 89 6.50 -4.37 -1.99
CA VAL A 89 7.46 -4.07 -3.06
C VAL A 89 8.90 -4.08 -2.54
N LEU A 90 9.16 -3.52 -1.35
CA LEU A 90 10.49 -3.59 -0.74
C LEU A 90 10.90 -5.05 -0.47
N GLN A 91 10.01 -5.85 0.10
CA GLN A 91 10.26 -7.28 0.35
C GLN A 91 10.52 -8.06 -0.96
N MET A 92 9.76 -7.78 -2.03
CA MET A 92 10.02 -8.35 -3.36
C MET A 92 11.40 -7.95 -3.88
N ALA A 93 11.80 -6.69 -3.74
CA ALA A 93 13.11 -6.18 -4.14
C ALA A 93 14.27 -6.82 -3.34
N LEU A 94 14.00 -7.17 -2.08
CA LEU A 94 14.91 -7.90 -1.20
C LEU A 94 14.95 -9.41 -1.48
N GLY A 95 14.00 -9.95 -2.26
CA GLY A 95 13.93 -11.38 -2.59
C GLY A 95 13.26 -12.24 -1.52
N VAL A 96 12.43 -11.64 -0.66
CA VAL A 96 11.62 -12.36 0.33
C VAL A 96 10.62 -13.28 -0.39
N ALA A 97 10.35 -14.45 0.21
CA ALA A 97 9.45 -15.42 -0.40
C ALA A 97 8.00 -14.91 -0.44
N PRO A 98 7.23 -15.21 -1.50
CA PRO A 98 5.85 -14.70 -1.66
C PRO A 98 4.93 -14.98 -0.47
N GLN A 99 5.03 -16.17 0.15
CA GLN A 99 4.22 -16.51 1.31
C GLN A 99 4.50 -15.64 2.54
N ASP A 100 5.75 -15.18 2.71
CA ASP A 100 6.14 -14.34 3.84
C ASP A 100 5.72 -12.88 3.60
N ILE A 101 5.75 -12.42 2.34
CA ILE A 101 5.19 -11.13 1.93
C ILE A 101 3.69 -11.08 2.23
N ASP A 102 2.95 -12.12 1.83
CA ASP A 102 1.52 -12.22 2.10
C ASP A 102 1.23 -12.29 3.60
N ALA A 103 2.04 -13.04 4.36
CA ALA A 103 1.89 -13.13 5.81
C ALA A 103 2.09 -11.76 6.48
N ASP A 104 3.14 -11.02 6.12
CA ASP A 104 3.43 -9.69 6.63
C ASP A 104 2.32 -8.69 6.30
N TYR A 105 1.87 -8.64 5.03
CA TYR A 105 0.75 -7.79 4.61
C TYR A 105 -0.51 -8.04 5.45
N LEU A 106 -0.83 -9.32 5.69
CA LEU A 106 -2.01 -9.73 6.44
C LEU A 106 -1.91 -9.51 7.95
N LEU A 107 -0.71 -9.27 8.52
CA LEU A 107 -0.56 -8.92 9.94
C LEU A 107 -1.38 -7.67 10.31
N SER A 108 -1.61 -6.77 9.36
CA SER A 108 -2.44 -5.58 9.54
C SER A 108 -3.86 -5.91 10.06
N ARG A 109 -4.42 -7.08 9.72
CA ARG A 109 -5.73 -7.54 10.22
C ARG A 109 -5.80 -7.62 11.74
N ASN A 110 -4.68 -7.94 12.39
CA ASN A 110 -4.62 -8.18 13.83
C ASN A 110 -4.56 -6.88 14.63
N TYR A 111 -4.12 -5.78 14.01
CA TYR A 111 -3.84 -4.52 14.70
C TYR A 111 -4.75 -3.37 14.28
N TYR A 112 -5.42 -3.47 13.14
CA TYR A 112 -6.41 -2.48 12.70
C TYR A 112 -7.81 -3.02 12.95
N LEU A 113 -8.33 -2.82 14.16
CA LEU A 113 -9.58 -3.41 14.63
C LEU A 113 -10.81 -2.66 14.07
N PRO A 114 -11.67 -3.26 13.24
CA PRO A 114 -12.77 -2.53 12.59
C PRO A 114 -13.71 -1.79 13.54
N ALA A 115 -14.05 -2.40 14.68
CA ALA A 115 -14.91 -1.80 15.70
C ALA A 115 -14.38 -0.46 16.22
N GLU A 116 -13.06 -0.33 16.36
CA GLU A 116 -12.42 0.91 16.84
C GLU A 116 -12.31 1.97 15.74
N GLN A 117 -12.35 1.54 14.48
CA GLN A 117 -12.09 2.39 13.32
C GLN A 117 -13.38 2.92 12.68
N LEU A 118 -14.52 2.28 12.95
CA LEU A 118 -15.84 2.67 12.46
C LEU A 118 -16.17 4.16 12.68
N PRO A 119 -16.03 4.74 13.90
CA PRO A 119 -16.33 6.16 14.11
C PRO A 119 -15.45 7.08 13.25
N ARG A 120 -14.18 6.70 13.07
CA ARG A 120 -13.22 7.45 12.26
C ARG A 120 -13.56 7.37 10.77
N VAL A 121 -13.96 6.19 10.28
CA VAL A 121 -14.38 5.98 8.89
C VAL A 121 -15.65 6.76 8.58
N ARG A 122 -16.69 6.64 9.40
CA ARG A 122 -17.98 7.36 9.23
C ARG A 122 -17.81 8.87 9.26
N LYS A 123 -16.91 9.38 10.11
CA LYS A 123 -16.58 10.82 10.13
C LYS A 123 -15.84 11.30 8.87
N LYS A 124 -15.01 10.43 8.28
CA LYS A 124 -14.11 10.81 7.19
C LYS A 124 -14.76 10.72 5.81
N TYR A 125 -15.67 9.75 5.62
CA TYR A 125 -16.25 9.43 4.31
C TYR A 125 -17.78 9.53 4.36
N PRO A 126 -18.44 9.91 3.26
CA PRO A 126 -19.90 10.05 3.19
C PRO A 126 -20.61 8.68 3.12
N VAL A 127 -20.44 7.84 4.13
CA VAL A 127 -20.86 6.42 4.11
C VAL A 127 -21.95 6.08 5.13
N ASP A 128 -22.69 7.07 5.61
CA ASP A 128 -23.74 6.89 6.62
C ASP A 128 -24.89 5.98 6.17
N HIS A 129 -25.09 5.84 4.86
CA HIS A 129 -26.08 4.94 4.28
C HIS A 129 -25.64 3.47 4.24
N LEU A 130 -24.37 3.16 4.54
CA LEU A 130 -23.85 1.79 4.61
C LEU A 130 -23.90 1.26 6.04
N SER A 131 -24.28 -0.01 6.19
CA SER A 131 -24.16 -0.76 7.44
C SER A 131 -22.69 -1.06 7.78
N ASP A 132 -22.42 -1.33 9.06
CA ASP A 132 -21.06 -1.68 9.51
C ASP A 132 -20.49 -2.90 8.78
N ALA A 133 -21.33 -3.89 8.47
CA ALA A 133 -20.94 -5.07 7.70
C ALA A 133 -20.53 -4.73 6.26
N GLN A 134 -21.17 -3.74 5.63
CA GLN A 134 -20.81 -3.27 4.29
C GLN A 134 -19.51 -2.46 4.28
N LEU A 135 -19.14 -1.85 5.42
CA LEU A 135 -17.89 -1.11 5.59
C LEU A 135 -16.70 -1.98 5.98
N LEU A 136 -16.95 -3.21 6.43
CA LEU A 136 -15.91 -4.10 6.94
C LEU A 136 -14.73 -4.29 5.96
N PRO A 137 -14.93 -4.50 4.65
CA PRO A 137 -13.83 -4.70 3.70
C PRO A 137 -12.84 -3.52 3.65
N MET A 138 -13.34 -2.27 3.76
CA MET A 138 -12.51 -1.06 3.80
C MET A 138 -11.59 -1.01 5.02
N MET A 139 -12.01 -1.63 6.12
CA MET A 139 -11.30 -1.64 7.39
C MET A 139 -10.43 -2.88 7.57
N GLN A 140 -10.54 -3.89 6.71
CA GLN A 140 -9.67 -5.06 6.76
C GLN A 140 -8.52 -4.91 5.77
N ALA A 141 -7.53 -5.78 5.90
CA ALA A 141 -6.53 -6.02 4.86
C ALA A 141 -6.89 -7.38 4.26
N GLU A 142 -6.97 -7.53 2.94
CA GLU A 142 -7.31 -8.80 2.30
C GLU A 142 -6.21 -9.21 1.33
N ARG A 143 -5.94 -10.52 1.22
CA ARG A 143 -4.89 -11.04 0.31
C ARG A 143 -5.11 -10.54 -1.12
N ASP A 144 -6.36 -10.58 -1.54
CA ASP A 144 -6.79 -10.20 -2.89
C ASP A 144 -6.54 -8.72 -3.19
N TYR A 145 -6.41 -7.87 -2.17
CA TYR A 145 -6.05 -6.47 -2.34
C TYR A 145 -4.60 -6.36 -2.83
N LEU A 146 -3.65 -6.95 -2.12
CA LEU A 146 -2.25 -6.99 -2.56
C LEU A 146 -2.12 -7.73 -3.90
N HIS A 147 -2.85 -8.84 -4.07
CA HIS A 147 -2.79 -9.65 -5.29
C HIS A 147 -3.35 -8.90 -6.51
N SER A 148 -4.37 -8.05 -6.35
CA SER A 148 -4.85 -7.17 -7.43
C SER A 148 -3.76 -6.22 -7.94
N ALA A 149 -2.89 -5.74 -7.06
CA ALA A 149 -1.74 -4.94 -7.45
C ALA A 149 -0.68 -5.79 -8.16
N ILE A 150 -0.36 -6.98 -7.64
CA ILE A 150 0.59 -7.92 -8.25
C ILE A 150 0.13 -8.33 -9.66
N GLU A 151 -1.15 -8.64 -9.84
CA GLU A 151 -1.72 -8.97 -11.15
C GLU A 151 -1.59 -7.79 -12.14
N ALA A 152 -1.68 -6.55 -11.66
CA ALA A 152 -1.43 -5.37 -12.49
C ALA A 152 0.04 -5.28 -12.90
N MET A 153 0.99 -5.64 -12.03
CA MET A 153 2.42 -5.72 -12.38
C MET A 153 2.62 -6.72 -13.51
N ASP A 154 2.09 -7.93 -13.35
CA ASP A 154 2.24 -9.01 -14.31
C ASP A 154 1.57 -8.64 -15.66
N ARG A 155 0.39 -8.01 -15.63
CA ARG A 155 -0.30 -7.57 -16.86
C ARG A 155 0.41 -6.45 -17.60
N LEU A 156 0.92 -5.43 -16.90
CA LEU A 156 1.47 -4.23 -17.52
C LEU A 156 2.97 -4.33 -17.84
N TYR A 157 3.71 -5.14 -17.09
CA TYR A 157 5.17 -5.27 -17.20
C TYR A 157 5.62 -6.69 -17.56
N GLY A 158 4.70 -7.65 -17.66
CA GLY A 158 4.97 -9.05 -17.98
C GLY A 158 5.27 -9.92 -16.76
N ASP A 159 6.03 -9.38 -15.80
CA ASP A 159 6.28 -10.01 -14.51
C ASP A 159 6.69 -8.97 -13.44
N ARG A 160 6.67 -9.42 -12.18
CA ARG A 160 7.08 -8.62 -11.02
C ARG A 160 8.51 -8.07 -11.11
N ASN A 161 9.48 -8.83 -11.63
CA ASN A 161 10.86 -8.36 -11.75
C ASN A 161 11.00 -7.23 -12.77
N SER A 162 10.25 -7.32 -13.87
CA SER A 162 10.16 -6.29 -14.89
C SER A 162 9.46 -5.05 -14.35
N TYR A 163 8.42 -5.19 -13.51
CA TYR A 163 7.86 -4.05 -12.79
C TYR A 163 8.87 -3.38 -11.85
N LEU A 164 9.58 -4.15 -11.02
CA LEU A 164 10.62 -3.60 -10.14
C LEU A 164 11.67 -2.81 -10.95
N ARG A 165 12.19 -3.42 -12.02
CA ARG A 165 13.24 -2.81 -12.86
C ARG A 165 12.74 -1.59 -13.65
N ASP A 166 11.69 -1.76 -14.45
CA ASP A 166 11.28 -0.76 -15.45
C ASP A 166 10.27 0.22 -14.84
N GLY A 167 9.33 -0.29 -14.05
CA GLY A 167 8.31 0.50 -13.37
C GLY A 167 8.85 1.28 -12.17
N LEU A 168 9.74 0.71 -11.36
CA LEU A 168 10.22 1.37 -10.14
C LEU A 168 11.69 1.80 -10.19
N GLY A 169 12.43 1.45 -11.24
CA GLY A 169 13.87 1.74 -11.33
C GLY A 169 14.70 0.91 -10.34
N LEU A 170 14.13 -0.14 -9.77
CA LEU A 170 14.80 -1.06 -8.84
C LEU A 170 15.53 -2.16 -9.63
N GLY A 171 16.57 -1.74 -10.33
CA GLY A 171 17.47 -2.60 -11.07
C GLY A 171 18.31 -3.51 -10.17
N GLU A 172 19.30 -4.17 -10.76
CA GLU A 172 20.18 -5.06 -10.00
C GLU A 172 21.02 -4.28 -8.97
N GLN A 173 21.52 -3.10 -9.33
CA GLN A 173 22.35 -2.29 -8.46
C GLN A 173 21.58 -1.77 -7.25
N GLU A 174 20.37 -1.25 -7.48
CA GLU A 174 19.49 -0.73 -6.44
C GLU A 174 19.06 -1.84 -5.49
N ARG A 175 18.68 -3.00 -6.02
CA ARG A 175 18.31 -4.17 -5.20
C ARG A 175 19.50 -4.71 -4.39
N ARG A 176 20.72 -4.69 -4.93
CA ARG A 176 21.93 -5.04 -4.15
C ARG A 176 22.15 -4.07 -2.99
N GLU A 177 21.95 -2.78 -3.22
CA GLU A 177 22.09 -1.76 -2.17
C GLU A 177 21.03 -1.92 -1.08
N LEU A 178 19.76 -2.15 -1.45
CA LEU A 178 18.70 -2.43 -0.49
C LEU A 178 19.00 -3.67 0.35
N ARG A 179 19.46 -4.76 -0.28
CA ARG A 179 19.88 -5.98 0.43
C ARG A 179 21.04 -5.71 1.39
N ARG A 180 22.04 -4.93 0.98
CA ARG A 180 23.17 -4.54 1.83
C ARG A 180 22.70 -3.78 3.09
N ARG A 181 21.66 -2.96 2.98
CA ARG A 181 21.12 -2.14 4.08
C ARG A 181 20.21 -2.93 5.02
N PHE A 182 19.34 -3.78 4.48
CA PHE A 182 18.20 -4.32 5.23
C PHE A 182 18.23 -5.83 5.46
N MET A 183 19.20 -6.54 4.89
CA MET A 183 19.41 -7.97 5.19
C MET A 183 20.63 -8.15 6.07
N LEU A 184 20.55 -9.11 6.99
CA LEU A 184 21.72 -9.58 7.74
C LEU A 184 22.71 -10.20 6.75
N ARG A 185 24.00 -9.97 6.98
CA ARG A 185 25.05 -10.69 6.26
C ARG A 185 25.09 -12.11 6.82
N GLU A 186 25.01 -13.10 5.94
CA GLU A 186 25.36 -14.49 6.27
C GLU A 186 26.85 -14.61 6.61
#